data_AF-A0A2V6QW89-F1
#
_entry.id   AF-A0A2V6QW89-F1
#
_cell.length_a   1.000
_cell.length_b   1.000
_cell.length_c   1.000
_cell.angle_alpha   90.00
_cell.angle_beta   90.00
_cell.angle_gamma   90.00
#
_symmetry.space_group_name_H-M   'P 1'
#
loop_
_entity.id
_entity.type
_entity.pdbx_description
1 polymer ?
#
loop_
_entity_poly.entity_id
_entity_poly.type
_entity_poly.pdbx_seq_one_letter_code
_entity_poly.pdbx_strand_id
1 'polypeptide(L)'
;YSVAAGAADFAGAGDLLEAYRWVALALLEGLRRLGVPAEMRAVGPSPGRPPAFCFARTGSYEIEVAGKKLVGSAQRRRAGGFLQ
;
A
#
# COMPACT_ATOMS: atom_id res chain seq x y z
N TYR A 1 5.27 -9.52 2.43
CA TYR A 1 6.18 -8.66 3.21
C TYR A 1 5.43 -8.20 4.44
N SER A 2 6.12 -7.65 5.44
CA SER A 2 5.49 -6.87 6.51
C SER A 2 6.43 -5.76 7.01
N VAL A 3 5.85 -4.67 7.49
CA VAL A 3 6.55 -3.51 8.07
C VAL A 3 5.85 -3.13 9.38
N ALA A 4 6.62 -2.98 10.45
CA ALA A 4 6.14 -2.47 11.73
C ALA A 4 6.91 -1.20 12.10
N ALA A 5 6.19 -0.16 12.50
CA ALA A 5 6.79 1.09 12.95
C ALA A 5 5.89 1.83 13.94
N GLY A 6 6.50 2.57 14.86
CA GLY A 6 5.86 3.56 15.71
C GLY A 6 5.54 4.85 14.94
N ALA A 7 4.58 5.63 15.44
CA ALA A 7 4.13 6.87 14.80
C ALA A 7 5.23 7.96 14.67
N ALA A 8 6.32 7.84 15.44
CA ALA A 8 7.44 8.77 15.45
C ALA A 8 8.66 8.29 14.65
N ASP A 9 8.65 7.07 14.11
CA ASP A 9 9.84 6.46 13.49
C ASP A 9 10.22 7.15 12.18
N PHE A 10 9.25 7.70 11.44
CA PHE A 10 9.49 8.49 10.23
C PHE A 10 8.33 9.46 9.97
N ALA A 11 8.59 10.49 9.16
CA ALA A 11 7.58 11.45 8.76
C ALA A 11 6.44 10.77 8.00
N GLY A 12 5.23 10.84 8.56
CA GLY A 12 4.04 10.18 8.00
C GLY A 12 3.71 8.82 8.62
N ALA A 13 4.56 8.23 9.47
CA ALA A 13 4.28 6.96 10.14
C ALA A 13 3.03 6.99 11.03
N GLY A 14 2.66 8.15 11.55
CA GLY A 14 1.44 8.38 12.31
C GLY A 14 0.16 8.42 11.47
N ASP A 15 0.25 8.73 10.17
CA ASP A 15 -0.92 8.85 9.29
C ASP A 15 -1.15 7.56 8.48
N LEU A 16 -2.41 7.17 8.30
CA LEU A 16 -2.74 5.93 7.60
C LEU A 16 -2.29 5.96 6.14
N LEU A 17 -2.61 7.02 5.41
CA LEU A 17 -2.35 7.11 3.98
C LEU A 17 -0.87 7.39 3.69
N GLU A 18 -0.21 8.24 4.47
CA GLU A 18 1.22 8.48 4.31
C GLU A 18 2.06 7.24 4.61
N ALA A 19 1.68 6.43 5.62
CA ALA A 19 2.35 5.15 5.88
C ALA A 19 2.19 4.17 4.70
N TYR A 20 0.98 4.02 4.16
CA TYR A 20 0.77 3.23 2.94
C TYR A 20 1.61 3.73 1.77
N ARG A 21 1.63 5.06 1.54
CA ARG A 21 2.41 5.68 0.47
C ARG A 21 3.90 5.40 0.63
N TRP A 22 4.41 5.53 1.84
CA TRP A 22 5.82 5.30 2.17
C TRP A 22 6.23 3.86 1.85
N VAL A 23 5.45 2.88 2.32
CA VAL A 23 5.73 1.45 2.06
C VAL A 23 5.56 1.11 0.58
N ALA A 24 4.53 1.66 -0.08
CA ALA A 24 4.32 1.44 -1.51
C ALA A 24 5.46 1.98 -2.37
N LEU A 25 6.04 3.14 -2.02
CA LEU A 25 7.20 3.71 -2.73
C LEU A 25 8.43 2.82 -2.59
N ALA A 26 8.69 2.30 -1.39
CA ALA A 26 9.81 1.40 -1.15
C ALA A 26 9.67 0.09 -1.97
N LEU A 27 8.47 -0.49 -2.00
CA LEU A 27 8.18 -1.69 -2.79
C LEU A 27 8.28 -1.42 -4.31
N LEU A 28 7.74 -0.29 -4.77
CA LEU A 28 7.82 0.13 -6.17
C LEU A 28 9.27 0.21 -6.64
N GLU A 29 10.11 0.87 -5.84
CA GLU A 29 11.54 1.01 -6.13
C GLU A 29 12.26 -0.35 -6.13
N GLY A 30 11.99 -1.21 -5.14
CA GLY A 30 12.55 -2.56 -5.08
C GLY A 30 12.18 -3.41 -6.31
N LEU A 31 10.91 -3.37 -6.72
CA LEU A 31 10.42 -4.10 -7.90
C LEU A 31 11.07 -3.58 -9.20
N ARG A 32 11.23 -2.27 -9.35
CA ARG A 32 11.90 -1.68 -10.52
C ARG A 32 13.36 -2.09 -10.63
N ARG A 33 14.07 -2.18 -9.51
CA ARG A 33 15.46 -2.70 -9.48
C ARG A 33 15.57 -4.16 -9.91
N LEU A 34 14.49 -4.93 -9.77
CA LEU A 34 14.38 -6.30 -10.25
C LEU A 34 13.92 -6.39 -11.72
N GLY A 35 13.78 -5.27 -12.42
CA GLY A 35 13.34 -5.23 -13.83
C GLY A 35 11.83 -5.34 -14.02
N VAL A 36 11.03 -5.23 -12.95
CA VAL A 36 9.57 -5.23 -13.06
C VAL A 36 9.09 -3.82 -13.42
N PRO A 37 8.32 -3.62 -14.51
CA PRO A 37 7.77 -2.32 -14.88
C PRO A 37 6.54 -1.98 -14.03
N ALA A 38 6.74 -1.94 -12.70
CA ALA A 38 5.70 -1.68 -11.74
C ALA A 38 5.30 -0.19 -11.73
N GLU A 39 4.01 0.04 -11.55
CA GLU A 39 3.38 1.34 -11.35
C GLU A 39 2.65 1.36 -10.01
N MET A 40 2.59 2.54 -9.38
CA MET A 40 1.76 2.75 -8.20
C MET A 40 0.52 3.53 -8.60
N ARG A 41 -0.65 3.09 -8.15
CA ARG A 41 -1.89 3.85 -8.29
C ARG A 41 -2.40 4.32 -6.94
N ALA A 42 -2.52 5.63 -6.81
CA ALA A 42 -3.36 6.24 -5.79
C ALA A 42 -4.82 6.09 -6.22
N VAL A 43 -5.42 4.93 -5.97
CA VAL A 43 -6.84 4.71 -6.26
C VAL A 43 -7.67 5.12 -5.04
N GLY A 44 -8.65 5.99 -5.25
CA GLY A 44 -9.77 6.16 -4.33
C GLY A 44 -10.72 4.96 -4.41
N PRO A 45 -11.75 4.87 -3.56
CA PRO A 45 -12.71 3.77 -3.63
C PRO A 45 -13.30 3.67 -5.05
N SER A 46 -13.25 2.46 -5.64
CA SER A 46 -13.87 2.22 -6.95
C SER A 46 -15.37 2.54 -6.88
N PRO A 47 -15.93 3.31 -7.82
CA PRO A 47 -17.38 3.46 -7.91
C PRO A 47 -17.99 2.09 -8.23
N GLY A 48 -18.84 1.57 -7.34
CA GLY A 48 -19.50 0.27 -7.52
C GLY A 48 -19.74 -0.51 -6.23
N ARG A 49 -20.39 -1.67 -6.36
CA ARG A 49 -20.62 -2.58 -5.22
C ARG A 49 -19.26 -3.11 -4.74
N PRO A 50 -18.95 -3.05 -3.43
CA PRO A 50 -17.71 -3.60 -2.92
C PRO A 50 -17.63 -5.09 -3.27
N PRO A 51 -16.51 -5.55 -3.86
CA PRO A 51 -16.36 -6.95 -4.22
C PRO A 51 -16.43 -7.84 -2.98
N ALA A 52 -16.88 -9.08 -3.18
CA ALA A 52 -17.04 -10.07 -2.12
C ALA A 52 -15.72 -10.37 -1.38
N PHE A 53 -14.58 -10.10 -2.02
CA PHE A 53 -13.26 -10.39 -1.48
C PHE A 53 -12.45 -9.13 -1.23
N CYS A 54 -11.81 -9.05 -0.06
CA CYS A 54 -10.99 -7.91 0.35
C CYS A 54 -9.83 -7.61 -0.61
N PHE A 55 -9.25 -8.62 -1.27
CA PHE A 55 -8.16 -8.44 -2.22
C PHE A 55 -8.58 -7.83 -3.56
N ALA A 56 -9.87 -7.95 -3.92
CA ALA A 56 -10.42 -7.39 -5.15
C ALA A 56 -10.80 -5.91 -5.00
N ARG A 57 -10.77 -5.36 -3.77
CA ARG A 57 -10.93 -3.92 -3.56
C ARG A 57 -9.67 -3.20 -4.04
N THR A 58 -9.85 -2.09 -4.74
CA THR A 58 -8.79 -1.11 -4.96
C THR A 58 -8.54 -0.37 -3.64
N GLY A 59 -7.43 -0.69 -3.00
CA GLY A 59 -6.89 0.08 -1.89
C GLY A 59 -6.19 1.35 -2.38
N SER A 60 -5.82 2.21 -1.43
CA SER A 60 -4.93 3.34 -1.72
C SER A 60 -3.48 2.83 -1.91
N TYR A 61 -2.77 3.38 -2.90
CA TYR A 61 -1.36 3.09 -3.20
C TYR A 61 -1.08 1.61 -3.55
N GLU A 62 -1.93 1.01 -4.38
CA GLU A 62 -1.70 -0.34 -4.92
C GLU A 62 -0.56 -0.33 -5.94
N ILE A 63 0.12 -1.47 -6.08
CA ILE A 63 1.16 -1.66 -7.10
C ILE A 63 0.61 -2.57 -8.19
N GLU A 64 0.77 -2.15 -9.44
CA GLU A 64 0.23 -2.81 -10.63
C GLU A 64 1.32 -3.02 -11.69
N VAL A 65 1.06 -3.98 -12.59
CA VAL A 65 1.79 -4.14 -13.86
C VAL A 65 0.76 -4.25 -14.96
N ALA A 66 0.84 -3.37 -15.97
CA ALA A 66 -0.10 -3.32 -17.09
C ALA A 66 -1.58 -3.30 -16.66
N GLY A 67 -1.91 -2.49 -15.64
CA GLY A 67 -3.27 -2.34 -15.11
C GLY A 67 -3.79 -3.55 -14.32
N LYS A 68 -2.92 -4.51 -14.00
CA LYS A 68 -3.25 -5.67 -13.15
C LYS A 68 -2.56 -5.54 -11.81
N LYS A 69 -3.32 -5.71 -10.74
CA LYS A 69 -2.81 -5.70 -9.36
C LYS A 69 -1.71 -6.73 -9.17
N LEU A 70 -0.54 -6.25 -8.72
CA LEU A 70 0.62 -7.05 -8.33
C LEU A 70 0.76 -7.11 -6.80
N VAL A 71 0.54 -5.98 -6.12
CA VAL A 71 0.61 -5.89 -4.66
C VAL A 71 -0.63 -5.19 -4.12
N GLY A 72 -1.35 -5.89 -3.23
CA GLY A 72 -2.33 -5.31 -2.33
C GLY A 72 -1.78 -5.29 -0.92
N SER A 73 -2.14 -4.26 -0.17
CA SER A 73 -1.63 -4.01 1.17
C SER A 73 -2.78 -3.96 2.17
N ALA A 74 -2.51 -4.31 3.42
CA ALA A 74 -3.45 -4.21 4.52
C ALA A 74 -2.73 -3.69 5.75
N GLN A 75 -3.32 -2.76 6.48
CA GLN A 75 -2.67 -2.12 7.61
C GLN A 75 -3.58 -2.16 8.85
N ARG A 76 -2.98 -2.51 9.98
CA ARG A 76 -3.58 -2.39 11.31
C ARG A 76 -2.82 -1.37 12.13
N ARG A 77 -3.54 -0.49 12.83
CA ARG A 77 -2.97 0.48 13.77
C ARG A 77 -3.41 0.17 15.19
N ARG A 78 -2.45 0.15 16.13
CA ARG A 78 -2.72 -0.06 17.56
C ARG A 78 -1.58 0.51 18.39
N ALA A 79 -1.90 1.02 19.59
CA ALA A 79 -0.92 1.43 20.60
C ALA A 79 0.18 2.36 20.06
N GLY A 80 -0.18 3.35 19.23
CA GLY A 80 0.76 4.35 18.71
C GLY A 80 1.67 3.86 17.56
N GLY A 81 1.43 2.66 17.03
CA GLY A 81 2.16 2.13 15.86
C GLY A 81 1.25 1.50 14.82
N PHE A 82 1.87 1.00 13.75
CA PHE A 82 1.20 0.23 12.71
C PHE A 82 1.96 -1.05 12.36
N LEU A 83 1.20 -2.01 11.86
CA LEU A 83 1.68 -3.17 11.13
C LEU A 83 1.01 -3.16 9.76
N GLN A 84 1.80 -3.24 8.70
CA GLN A 84 1.35 -3.43 7.32
C GLN A 84 1.98 -4.69 6.74
#